data_AF-A0A515EJC6-F1
#
_entry.id   AF-A0A515EJC6-F1
#
_cell.length_a   1.000
_cell.length_b   1.000
_cell.length_c   1.000
_cell.angle_alpha   90.00
_cell.angle_beta   90.00
_cell.angle_gamma   90.00
#
_symmetry.space_group_name_H-M   'P 1'
#
loop_
_entity.id
_entity.type
_entity.pdbx_description
1 polymer ?
#
loop_
_entity_poly.entity_id
_entity_poly.type
_entity_poly.pdbx_seq_one_letter_code
_entity_poly.pdbx_strand_id
1 'polypeptide(L)'
;MSRPVLPDNRIHPAIQTYVETHHVDIIQEVEAAIAKHAVVVVGMAMNPMPKKARAALDEAGVAYTYLEYGSYFNTWRRRNALKMWTGWPTFPMVFVKGTLVGGATDVQKLIASGDLTKMLA
;
A
#
# COMPACT_ATOMS: atom_id res chain seq x y z
N MET A 1 -8.77 17.68 -4.82
CA MET A 1 -9.11 18.02 -3.41
C MET A 1 -8.29 17.11 -2.50
N SER A 2 -7.45 17.68 -1.63
CA SER A 2 -6.60 16.91 -0.71
C SER A 2 -7.40 16.51 0.53
N ARG A 3 -7.21 15.27 1.01
CA ARG A 3 -7.80 14.80 2.28
C ARG A 3 -7.31 15.70 3.43
N PRO A 4 -8.19 16.16 4.34
CA PRO A 4 -7.76 16.94 5.49
C PRO A 4 -6.91 16.08 6.43
N VAL A 5 -5.77 16.63 6.86
CA VAL A 5 -4.88 16.09 7.91
C VAL A 5 -4.72 17.14 9.02
N LEU A 6 -4.44 16.70 10.24
CA LEU A 6 -4.17 17.61 11.35
C LEU A 6 -2.84 18.35 11.06
N PRO A 7 -2.82 19.69 10.98
CA PRO A 7 -1.58 20.41 10.69
C PRO A 7 -0.62 20.37 11.88
N ASP A 8 0.68 20.41 11.60
CA ASP A 8 1.75 20.25 12.60
C ASP A 8 1.71 21.30 13.70
N ASN A 9 1.29 22.54 13.38
CA ASN A 9 1.11 23.62 14.36
C ASN A 9 -0.03 23.37 15.36
N ARG A 10 -0.82 22.31 15.17
CA ARG A 10 -1.85 21.83 16.10
C ARG A 10 -1.46 20.51 16.80
N ILE A 11 -0.18 20.13 16.72
CA ILE A 11 0.42 19.02 17.46
C ILE A 11 1.27 19.60 18.59
N HIS A 12 1.11 19.09 19.80
CA HIS A 12 1.91 19.56 20.94
C HIS A 12 3.39 19.16 20.74
N PRO A 13 4.38 20.07 20.95
CA PRO A 13 5.79 19.77 20.69
C PRO A 13 6.32 18.51 21.37
N ALA A 14 5.86 18.23 22.60
CA ALA A 14 6.26 17.04 23.36
C ALA A 14 5.90 15.69 22.70
N ILE A 15 4.95 15.66 21.75
CA ILE A 15 4.55 14.44 21.03
C ILE A 15 4.89 14.49 19.54
N GLN A 16 5.51 15.57 19.07
CA GLN A 16 5.73 15.80 17.64
C GLN A 16 6.60 14.71 17.01
N THR A 17 7.77 14.42 17.59
CA THR A 17 8.65 13.35 17.13
C THR A 17 7.95 11.99 17.14
N TYR A 18 7.11 11.72 18.15
CA TYR A 18 6.36 10.46 18.19
C TYR A 18 5.45 10.34 16.97
N VAL A 19 4.69 11.38 16.62
CA VAL A 19 3.80 11.37 15.45
C VAL A 19 4.58 11.23 14.15
N GLU A 20 5.70 11.95 14.01
CA GLU A 20 6.54 11.96 12.80
C GLU A 20 7.22 10.61 12.54
N THR A 21 7.70 9.92 13.58
CA THR A 21 8.51 8.70 13.42
C THR A 21 7.72 7.43 13.71
N HIS A 22 6.42 7.51 14.05
CA HIS A 22 5.65 6.34 14.45
C HIS A 22 5.56 5.30 13.32
N HIS A 23 6.28 4.19 13.48
CA HIS A 23 6.33 3.11 12.49
C HIS A 23 6.74 3.58 11.08
N VAL A 24 7.61 4.60 11.00
CA VAL A 24 8.16 5.09 9.73
C VAL A 24 8.99 4.02 9.00
N ASP A 25 9.54 3.05 9.74
CA ASP A 25 10.35 1.97 9.22
C ASP A 25 9.61 1.10 8.19
N ILE A 26 8.33 0.80 8.39
CA ILE A 26 7.55 0.05 7.39
C ILE A 26 7.16 0.90 6.19
N ILE A 27 7.04 2.23 6.35
CA ILE A 27 6.77 3.13 5.23
C ILE A 27 8.01 3.16 4.34
N GLN A 28 9.20 3.33 4.93
CA GLN A 28 10.47 3.31 4.23
C GLN A 28 10.72 1.98 3.50
N GLU A 29 10.36 0.84 4.11
CA GLU A 29 10.45 -0.46 3.45
C GLU A 29 9.56 -0.55 2.21
N VAL A 30 8.31 -0.07 2.32
CA VAL A 30 7.38 -0.03 1.19
C VAL A 30 7.85 0.94 0.10
N GLU A 31 8.32 2.14 0.45
CA GLU A 31 8.89 3.09 -0.50
C GLU A 31 10.10 2.52 -1.24
N ALA A 32 11.01 1.85 -0.53
CA ALA A 32 12.16 1.20 -1.13
C ALA A 32 11.75 0.09 -2.12
N ALA A 33 10.73 -0.71 -1.78
CA ALA A 33 10.21 -1.72 -2.67
C ALA A 33 9.55 -1.10 -3.91
N ILE A 34 8.77 -0.03 -3.73
CA ILE A 34 8.10 0.69 -4.82
C ILE A 34 9.11 1.32 -5.78
N ALA A 35 10.24 1.82 -5.27
CA ALA A 35 11.33 2.35 -6.10
C ALA A 35 12.06 1.27 -6.90
N LYS A 36 12.15 0.05 -6.36
CA LYS A 36 12.89 -1.08 -6.95
C LYS A 36 12.06 -1.93 -7.92
N HIS A 37 10.76 -2.02 -7.71
CA HIS A 37 9.89 -2.98 -8.41
C HIS A 37 8.75 -2.28 -9.15
N ALA A 38 8.47 -2.75 -10.36
CA ALA A 38 7.42 -2.15 -11.20
C ALA A 38 6.02 -2.34 -10.61
N VAL A 39 5.76 -3.47 -9.93
CA VAL A 39 4.49 -3.74 -9.24
C VAL A 39 4.79 -4.21 -7.82
N VAL A 40 4.18 -3.55 -6.84
CA VAL A 40 4.27 -3.92 -5.42
C VAL A 40 2.87 -4.10 -4.86
N VAL A 41 2.62 -5.26 -4.27
CA VAL A 41 1.38 -5.56 -3.54
C VAL A 41 1.70 -5.57 -2.06
N VAL A 42 1.10 -4.65 -1.30
CA VAL A 42 1.20 -4.62 0.15
C VAL A 42 -0.06 -5.23 0.75
N GLY A 43 0.09 -6.21 1.63
CA GLY A 43 -1.02 -6.93 2.23
C GLY A 43 -0.75 -7.42 3.65
N MET A 44 -1.58 -8.36 4.08
CA MET A 44 -1.49 -8.99 5.40
C MET A 44 -1.98 -10.44 5.31
N ALA A 45 -1.47 -11.27 6.20
CA ALA A 45 -1.87 -12.66 6.33
C ALA A 45 -3.37 -12.78 6.63
N MET A 46 -3.98 -13.89 6.20
CA MET A 46 -5.40 -14.23 6.36
C MET A 46 -6.40 -13.32 5.64
N ASN A 47 -5.98 -12.22 5.02
CA ASN A 47 -6.87 -11.42 4.19
C ASN A 47 -6.98 -12.07 2.80
N PRO A 48 -8.19 -12.41 2.32
CA PRO A 48 -8.37 -13.01 1.00
C PRO A 48 -8.12 -12.03 -0.16
N MET A 49 -8.21 -10.72 0.06
CA MET A 49 -8.10 -9.71 -1.00
C MET A 49 -6.68 -9.58 -1.57
N PRO A 50 -5.59 -9.56 -0.77
CA PRO A 50 -4.23 -9.65 -1.30
C PRO A 50 -4.01 -10.88 -2.18
N LYS A 51 -4.56 -12.04 -1.79
CA LYS A 51 -4.49 -13.26 -2.60
C LYS A 51 -5.19 -13.07 -3.95
N LYS A 52 -6.35 -12.41 -3.98
CA LYS A 52 -7.08 -12.11 -5.23
C LYS A 52 -6.31 -11.15 -6.15
N ALA A 53 -5.70 -10.10 -5.59
CA ALA A 53 -4.89 -9.18 -6.39
C ALA A 53 -3.69 -9.89 -7.04
N ARG A 54 -2.98 -10.70 -6.24
CA ARG A 54 -1.85 -11.50 -6.70
C ARG A 54 -2.24 -12.49 -7.79
N ALA A 55 -3.33 -13.23 -7.59
CA ALA A 55 -3.83 -14.17 -8.59
C ALA A 55 -4.20 -13.47 -9.92
N ALA A 56 -4.79 -12.27 -9.88
CA ALA A 56 -5.09 -11.51 -11.08
C ALA A 56 -3.81 -11.05 -11.82
N LEU A 57 -2.77 -10.67 -11.08
CA LEU A 57 -1.47 -10.31 -11.66
C LEU A 57 -0.75 -11.54 -12.24
N ASP A 58 -0.82 -12.69 -11.55
CA ASP A 58 -0.29 -13.97 -12.02
C ASP A 58 -0.96 -14.37 -13.35
N GLU A 59 -2.30 -14.28 -13.43
CA GLU A 59 -3.07 -14.58 -14.64
C GLU A 59 -2.76 -13.62 -15.80
N ALA A 60 -2.48 -12.34 -15.49
CA ALA A 60 -2.05 -11.36 -16.47
C ALA A 60 -0.56 -11.47 -16.86
N GLY A 61 0.20 -12.41 -16.28
CA GLY A 61 1.63 -12.57 -16.54
C GLY A 61 2.49 -11.41 -16.02
N VAL A 62 2.00 -10.66 -15.04
CA VAL A 62 2.68 -9.48 -14.48
C VAL A 62 3.45 -9.86 -13.23
N ALA A 63 4.78 -9.75 -13.27
CA ALA A 63 5.62 -9.95 -12.10
C ALA A 63 5.36 -8.87 -11.03
N TYR A 64 5.29 -9.28 -9.76
CA TYR A 64 5.08 -8.38 -8.63
C TYR A 64 5.93 -8.79 -7.42
N THR A 65 6.16 -7.82 -6.53
CA THR A 65 6.71 -8.06 -5.19
C THR A 65 5.59 -7.97 -4.17
N TYR A 66 5.49 -8.97 -3.28
CA TYR A 66 4.50 -8.99 -2.21
C TYR A 66 5.14 -8.70 -0.86
N LEU A 67 4.65 -7.67 -0.16
CA LEU A 67 5.02 -7.33 1.20
C LEU A 67 3.86 -7.66 2.14
N GLU A 68 4.12 -8.46 3.16
CA GLU A 68 3.10 -8.93 4.10
C GLU A 68 3.36 -8.40 5.52
N TYR A 69 2.36 -7.72 6.08
CA TYR A 69 2.47 -7.10 7.42
C TYR A 69 1.44 -7.65 8.41
N GLY A 70 1.85 -8.71 9.11
CA GLY A 70 1.09 -9.33 10.20
C GLY A 70 -0.23 -9.95 9.78
N SER A 71 -1.16 -10.11 10.72
CA SER A 71 -2.44 -10.79 10.56
C SER A 71 -3.56 -10.06 11.32
N TYR A 72 -4.76 -10.63 11.36
CA TYR A 72 -5.83 -10.08 12.20
C TYR A 72 -5.49 -10.14 13.70
N PHE A 73 -4.60 -11.05 14.11
CA PHE A 73 -4.24 -11.26 15.51
C PHE A 73 -3.00 -10.49 15.98
N ASN A 74 -2.21 -9.91 15.07
CA ASN A 74 -0.98 -9.20 15.43
C ASN A 74 -0.67 -7.99 14.51
N THR A 75 0.27 -7.14 14.94
CA THR A 75 0.89 -6.09 14.11
C THR A 75 -0.09 -5.07 13.50
N TRP A 76 -1.33 -5.02 14.01
CA TRP A 76 -2.40 -4.17 13.48
C TRP A 76 -2.15 -2.69 13.71
N ARG A 77 -1.53 -2.33 14.84
CA ARG A 77 -1.09 -0.95 15.13
C ARG A 77 0.01 -0.50 14.19
N ARG A 78 1.01 -1.37 13.97
CA ARG A 78 2.16 -1.09 13.10
C ARG A 78 1.71 -0.80 11.66
N ARG A 79 0.90 -1.68 11.06
CA ARG A 79 0.40 -1.47 9.67
C ARG A 79 -0.56 -0.29 9.51
N ASN A 80 -1.08 0.29 10.59
CA ASN A 80 -1.94 1.46 10.49
C ASN A 80 -1.19 2.68 9.90
N ALA A 81 0.12 2.76 10.12
CA ALA A 81 0.96 3.80 9.53
C ALA A 81 0.87 3.82 7.99
N LEU A 82 0.80 2.65 7.35
CA LEU A 82 0.63 2.54 5.89
C LEU A 82 -0.68 3.18 5.41
N LYS A 83 -1.77 3.00 6.17
CA LYS A 83 -3.09 3.59 5.83
C LYS A 83 -3.12 5.10 6.03
N MET A 84 -2.41 5.58 7.06
CA MET A 84 -2.26 7.00 7.32
C MET A 84 -1.43 7.67 6.23
N TRP A 85 -0.31 7.06 5.85
CA TRP A 85 0.60 7.56 4.80
C TRP A 85 -0.05 7.58 3.41
N THR A 86 -0.61 6.46 2.96
CA THR A 86 -1.24 6.37 1.63
C THR A 86 -2.59 7.09 1.53
N GLY A 87 -3.25 7.31 2.67
CA GLY A 87 -4.65 7.68 2.73
C GLY A 87 -5.63 6.56 2.32
N TRP A 88 -5.14 5.36 1.96
CA TRP A 88 -5.97 4.24 1.50
C TRP A 88 -6.47 3.37 2.66
N PRO A 89 -7.77 3.06 2.73
CA PRO A 89 -8.37 2.50 3.94
C PRO A 89 -8.19 0.97 4.11
N THR A 90 -7.87 0.23 3.05
CA THR A 90 -7.96 -1.25 3.03
C THR A 90 -6.69 -1.93 2.54
N PHE A 91 -6.60 -3.26 2.73
CA PHE A 91 -5.60 -4.09 2.09
C PHE A 91 -6.26 -5.00 1.04
N PRO A 92 -5.60 -5.27 -0.10
CA PRO A 92 -4.24 -4.85 -0.43
C PRO A 92 -4.14 -3.38 -0.84
N MET A 93 -2.95 -2.81 -0.72
CA MET A 93 -2.54 -1.59 -1.43
C MET A 93 -1.64 -2.03 -2.58
N VAL A 94 -2.00 -1.71 -3.81
CA VAL A 94 -1.22 -2.08 -4.99
C VAL A 94 -0.63 -0.85 -5.63
N PHE A 95 0.67 -0.91 -5.89
CA PHE A 95 1.43 0.13 -6.54
C PHE A 95 1.91 -0.37 -7.90
N VAL A 96 1.80 0.49 -8.92
CA VAL A 96 2.32 0.27 -10.27
C VAL A 96 3.19 1.46 -10.64
N LYS A 97 4.48 1.22 -10.88
CA LYS A 97 5.50 2.25 -11.20
C LYS A 97 5.43 3.46 -10.24
N GLY A 98 5.51 3.22 -8.94
CA GLY A 98 5.42 4.32 -7.97
C GLY A 98 4.00 4.74 -7.58
N THR A 99 2.99 4.43 -8.40
CA THR A 99 1.64 4.99 -8.25
C THR A 99 0.72 4.01 -7.54
N LEU A 100 0.05 4.47 -6.47
CA LEU A 100 -1.00 3.70 -5.81
C LEU A 100 -2.22 3.57 -6.74
N VAL A 101 -2.56 2.35 -7.16
CA VAL A 101 -3.69 2.06 -8.05
C VAL A 101 -4.93 1.54 -7.32
N GLY A 102 -4.83 1.29 -6.01
CA GLY A 102 -5.95 0.87 -5.16
C GLY A 102 -5.81 -0.56 -4.65
N GLY A 103 -6.93 -1.28 -4.58
CA GLY A 103 -7.03 -2.63 -4.06
C GLY A 103 -7.19 -3.70 -5.14
N ALA A 104 -7.55 -4.91 -4.73
CA ALA A 104 -7.66 -6.05 -5.66
C ALA A 104 -8.65 -5.81 -6.80
N THR A 105 -9.81 -5.22 -6.50
CA THR A 105 -10.85 -4.92 -7.50
C THR A 105 -10.40 -3.85 -8.48
N ASP A 106 -9.61 -2.87 -8.02
CA ASP A 106 -9.11 -1.79 -8.89
C ASP A 106 -8.05 -2.32 -9.86
N VAL A 107 -7.15 -3.18 -9.38
CA VAL A 107 -6.19 -3.89 -10.25
C VAL A 107 -6.89 -4.76 -11.29
N GLN A 108 -7.92 -5.51 -10.89
CA GLN A 108 -8.70 -6.31 -11.85
C GLN A 108 -9.35 -5.44 -12.94
N LYS A 109 -9.87 -4.25 -12.58
CA LYS A 109 -10.40 -3.30 -13.55
C LYS A 109 -9.33 -2.78 -14.50
N LEU A 110 -8.14 -2.44 -13.99
CA LEU A 110 -7.01 -1.96 -14.80
C LEU A 110 -6.48 -3.03 -15.76
N ILE A 111 -6.50 -4.30 -15.34
CA ILE A 111 -6.19 -5.43 -16.22
C ILE A 111 -7.24 -5.52 -17.32
N ALA A 112 -8.53 -5.53 -16.95
CA ALA A 112 -9.63 -5.65 -17.90
C ALA A 112 -9.70 -4.50 -18.91
N SER A 113 -9.34 -3.28 -18.52
CA SER A 113 -9.29 -2.12 -19.44
C SER A 113 -8.00 -2.06 -20.28
N GLY A 114 -7.01 -2.91 -19.99
CA GLY A 114 -5.68 -2.85 -20.59
C GLY A 114 -4.83 -1.65 -20.12
N ASP A 115 -5.32 -0.86 -19.16
CA ASP A 115 -4.58 0.29 -18.64
C ASP A 115 -3.37 -0.15 -17.81
N LEU A 116 -3.44 -1.31 -17.15
CA LEU A 116 -2.27 -1.86 -16.45
C LEU A 116 -1.10 -2.06 -17.41
N THR A 117 -1.34 -2.61 -18.60
CA THR A 117 -0.31 -2.81 -19.62
C THR A 117 0.28 -1.49 -20.08
N LYS A 118 -0.55 -0.45 -20.27
CA LYS A 118 -0.08 0.90 -20.65
C LYS A 118 0.78 1.54 -19.57
N MET A 119 0.47 1.30 -18.29
CA MET A 119 1.28 1.78 -17.17
C MET A 119 2.63 1.05 -17.06
N LEU A 120 2.73 -0.17 -17.57
CA LEU A 120 3.93 -1.00 -17.48
C LEU A 120 4.87 -0.89 -18.68
N ALA A 121 4.34 -0.45 -19.83
CA ALA A 121 5.09 -0.11 -21.05
C ALA A 121 6.10 1.02 -20.80
#